data_AF-A0A4V1VJE5-F1
#
_entry.id   AF-A0A4V1VJE5-F1
#
_cell.length_a   1.000
_cell.length_b   1.000
_cell.length_c   1.000
_cell.angle_alpha   90.00
_cell.angle_beta   90.00
_cell.angle_gamma   90.00
#
_symmetry.space_group_name_H-M   'P 1'
#
loop_
_entity.id
_entity.type
_entity.pdbx_description
1 polymer ?
#
loop_
_entity_poly.entity_id
_entity_poly.type
_entity_poly.pdbx_seq_one_letter_code
_entity_poly.pdbx_strand_id
1 'polypeptide(L)'
;MSEIAALIPHGGAMVLLDRVVRWDAEGIVCAARSHLDPANPLREAGRLACVCGVEYALQAAALHGALLAGGQAQRAGYAASLRN
;
A
#
# COMPACT_ATOMS: atom_id res chain seq x y z
N MET A 1 14.35 -6.38 2.12
CA MET A 1 12.91 -6.27 1.82
C MET A 1 12.20 -5.78 3.07
N SER A 2 11.25 -4.85 2.95
CA SER A 2 10.48 -4.37 4.10
C SER A 2 9.55 -5.47 4.61
N GLU A 3 9.23 -5.45 5.91
CA GLU A 3 8.29 -6.41 6.52
C GLU A 3 6.90 -6.35 5.86
N ILE A 4 6.50 -5.16 5.36
CA ILE A 4 5.27 -4.96 4.59
C ILE A 4 5.25 -5.78 3.31
N ALA A 5 6.39 -5.86 2.60
CA ALA A 5 6.50 -6.60 1.32
C ALA A 5 6.22 -8.11 1.47
N ALA A 6 6.33 -8.65 2.70
CA ALA A 6 5.99 -10.03 2.99
C ALA A 6 4.48 -10.24 3.21
N LEU A 7 3.73 -9.17 3.49
CA LEU A 7 2.33 -9.21 3.88
C LEU A 7 1.36 -8.87 2.75
N ILE A 8 1.81 -8.09 1.77
CA ILE A 8 1.02 -7.68 0.61
C ILE A 8 1.57 -8.30 -0.67
N PRO A 9 0.76 -8.47 -1.73
CA PRO A 9 1.21 -9.10 -2.98
C PRO A 9 2.21 -8.27 -3.79
N HIS A 10 2.53 -7.06 -3.36
CA HIS A 10 3.43 -6.13 -4.06
C HIS A 10 4.88 -6.40 -3.69
N GLY A 11 5.77 -6.28 -4.70
CA GLY A 11 7.20 -6.47 -4.53
C GLY A 11 8.02 -5.28 -5.05
N GLY A 12 9.27 -5.19 -4.57
CA GLY A 12 10.24 -4.19 -5.04
C GLY A 12 9.77 -2.75 -4.82
N ALA A 13 10.00 -1.88 -5.81
CA ALA A 13 9.61 -0.47 -5.76
C ALA A 13 8.08 -0.24 -5.71
N MET A 14 7.27 -1.28 -5.98
CA MET A 14 5.82 -1.21 -5.89
C MET A 14 5.31 -1.36 -4.45
N VAL A 15 6.18 -1.61 -3.46
CA VAL A 15 5.80 -1.50 -2.04
C VAL A 15 5.89 -0.03 -1.65
N LEU A 16 4.75 0.66 -1.69
CA LEU A 16 4.70 2.12 -1.58
C LEU A 16 4.63 2.62 -0.13
N LEU A 17 4.20 1.77 0.80
CA LEU A 17 4.07 2.09 2.22
C LEU A 17 5.40 1.90 2.96
N ASP A 18 5.75 2.85 3.83
CA ASP A 18 6.97 2.76 4.65
C ASP A 18 6.70 1.98 5.95
N ARG A 19 5.61 2.31 6.64
CA ARG A 19 5.27 1.74 7.96
C ARG A 19 3.79 1.89 8.29
N VAL A 20 3.31 1.01 9.18
CA VAL A 20 2.04 1.19 9.90
C VAL A 20 2.27 2.11 11.08
N VAL A 21 1.42 3.12 11.23
CA VAL A 21 1.41 4.03 12.38
C VAL A 21 0.49 3.48 13.47
N ARG A 22 -0.71 3.04 13.08
CA ARG A 22 -1.67 2.36 13.96
C ARG A 22 -2.66 1.56 13.11
N TRP A 23 -3.26 0.54 13.71
CA TRP A 23 -4.36 -0.20 13.11
C TRP A 23 -5.18 -0.88 14.20
N ASP A 24 -6.42 -1.19 13.88
CA ASP A 24 -7.36 -1.93 14.73
C ASP A 24 -8.33 -2.75 13.85
N ALA A 25 -9.44 -3.24 14.40
CA ALA A 25 -10.44 -3.98 13.63
C ALA A 25 -11.15 -3.13 12.55
N GLU A 26 -11.19 -1.80 12.71
CA GLU A 26 -11.98 -0.89 11.88
C GLU A 26 -11.15 -0.20 10.81
N GLY A 27 -9.84 -0.02 11.04
CA GLY A 27 -8.99 0.62 10.05
C GLY A 27 -7.50 0.56 10.30
N ILE A 28 -6.79 1.22 9.39
CA ILE A 28 -5.33 1.32 9.39
C ILE A 28 -4.90 2.75 9.05
N VAL A 29 -3.82 3.20 9.67
CA VAL A 29 -3.09 4.42 9.29
C VAL A 29 -1.67 4.03 8.95
N CYS A 30 -1.25 4.36 7.73
CA CYS A 30 0.10 4.13 7.22
C CYS A 30 0.80 5.45 6.94
N ALA A 31 2.14 5.41 6.94
CA ALA A 31 2.97 6.50 6.44
C ALA A 31 3.75 6.03 5.20
N ALA A 32 3.98 6.94 4.27
CA ALA A 32 4.74 6.67 3.05
C ALA A 32 5.56 7.91 2.65
N ARG A 33 6.78 7.68 2.15
CA ARG A 33 7.65 8.70 1.55
C ARG A 33 7.96 8.41 0.08
N SER A 34 7.59 7.22 -0.41
CA SER A 34 7.78 6.79 -1.80
C SER A 34 7.19 7.77 -2.83
N HIS A 35 6.18 8.56 -2.49
CA HIS A 35 5.64 9.61 -3.38
C HIS A 35 6.65 10.72 -3.69
N LEU A 36 7.64 10.94 -2.83
CA LEU A 36 8.73 11.90 -3.04
C LEU A 36 9.87 11.31 -3.87
N ASP A 37 9.93 9.99 -4.02
CA ASP A 37 11.02 9.30 -4.73
C ASP A 37 10.89 9.51 -6.25
N PRO A 38 11.91 10.06 -6.93
CA PRO A 38 11.95 10.14 -8.39
C PRO A 38 11.85 8.77 -9.08
N ALA A 39 12.26 7.69 -8.42
CA ALA A 39 12.19 6.32 -8.91
C ALA A 39 10.84 5.62 -8.61
N ASN A 40 9.84 6.35 -8.08
CA ASN A 40 8.51 5.78 -7.84
C ASN A 40 7.92 5.22 -9.13
N PRO A 41 7.52 3.92 -9.16
CA PRO A 41 7.09 3.25 -10.39
C PRO A 41 5.77 3.78 -10.95
N LEU A 42 5.00 4.54 -10.17
CA LEU A 42 3.74 5.17 -10.60
C LEU A 42 3.97 6.55 -11.25
N ARG A 43 5.21 7.04 -11.31
CA ARG A 43 5.50 8.31 -11.97
C ARG A 43 5.42 8.16 -13.48
N GLU A 44 4.76 9.14 -14.10
CA GLU A 44 4.70 9.29 -15.55
C GLU A 44 5.18 10.69 -15.91
N ALA A 45 6.10 10.79 -16.88
CA ALA A 45 6.74 12.06 -17.26
C ALA A 45 7.29 12.87 -16.06
N GLY A 46 7.87 12.16 -15.07
CA GLY A 46 8.45 12.74 -13.87
C GLY A 46 7.45 13.24 -12.83
N ARG A 47 6.14 13.10 -13.06
CA ARG A 47 5.08 13.52 -12.13
C ARG A 47 4.33 12.34 -11.56
N LEU A 48 3.80 12.49 -10.34
CA LEU A 48 2.91 11.51 -9.72
C LEU A 48 1.50 12.13 -9.65
N ALA A 49 0.55 11.52 -10.34
CA ALA A 49 -0.82 12.01 -10.36
C ALA A 49 -1.52 11.73 -9.02
N CYS A 50 -2.43 12.60 -8.58
CA CYS A 50 -3.17 12.40 -7.32
C CYS A 50 -3.97 11.09 -7.30
N VAL A 51 -4.45 10.63 -8.46
CA VAL A 51 -5.17 9.36 -8.60
C VAL A 51 -4.31 8.16 -8.17
N CYS A 52 -2.99 8.25 -8.24
CA CYS A 52 -2.09 7.22 -7.73
C CYS A 52 -2.24 7.01 -6.22
N GLY A 53 -2.81 7.98 -5.48
CA GLY A 53 -3.17 7.80 -4.07
C GLY A 53 -4.14 6.64 -3.82
N VAL A 54 -4.93 6.25 -4.82
CA VAL A 54 -5.77 5.04 -4.75
C VAL A 54 -4.92 3.80 -4.54
N GLU A 55 -3.78 3.67 -5.21
CA GLU A 55 -2.88 2.53 -5.04
C GLU A 55 -2.31 2.46 -3.62
N TYR A 56 -1.97 3.61 -3.02
CA TYR A 56 -1.55 3.66 -1.61
C TYR A 56 -2.66 3.18 -0.67
N ALA A 57 -3.90 3.60 -0.91
CA ALA A 57 -5.06 3.17 -0.13
C ALA A 57 -5.33 1.67 -0.30
N LEU A 58 -5.20 1.13 -1.51
CA LEU A 58 -5.37 -0.30 -1.79
C LEU A 58 -4.29 -1.14 -1.11
N GLN A 59 -3.03 -0.71 -1.13
CA GLN A 59 -1.96 -1.37 -0.39
C GLN A 59 -2.20 -1.32 1.13
N ALA A 60 -2.71 -0.21 1.64
CA ALA A 60 -3.07 -0.10 3.06
C ALA A 60 -4.21 -1.07 3.42
N ALA A 61 -5.24 -1.18 2.58
CA ALA A 61 -6.33 -2.13 2.78
C ALA A 61 -5.84 -3.60 2.72
N ALA A 62 -4.95 -3.93 1.78
CA ALA A 62 -4.35 -5.27 1.71
C ALA A 62 -3.52 -5.59 2.97
N LEU A 63 -2.71 -4.62 3.43
CA LEU A 63 -1.92 -4.75 4.65
C LEU A 63 -2.81 -4.91 5.90
N HIS A 64 -3.91 -4.14 5.98
CA HIS A 64 -4.89 -4.26 7.06
C HIS A 64 -5.52 -5.65 7.10
N GLY A 65 -5.91 -6.20 5.95
CA GLY A 65 -6.40 -7.57 5.85
C GLY A 65 -5.37 -8.62 6.30
N ALA A 66 -4.10 -8.45 5.94
CA ALA A 66 -3.01 -9.32 6.40
C ALA A 66 -2.84 -9.26 7.93
N LEU A 67 -2.90 -8.06 8.52
CA LEU A 67 -2.78 -7.86 9.97
C LEU A 67 -3.97 -8.46 10.73
N LEU A 68 -5.20 -8.28 10.24
CA LEU A 68 -6.40 -8.91 10.80
C LEU A 68 -6.35 -10.44 10.74
N ALA A 69 -5.70 -11.00 9.71
CA ALA A 69 -5.46 -12.43 9.57
C ALA A 69 -4.26 -12.95 10.39
N GLY A 70 -3.75 -12.16 11.35
CA GLY A 70 -2.63 -12.57 12.21
C GLY A 70 -1.26 -12.48 11.53
N GLY A 71 -1.10 -11.55 10.57
CA GLY A 71 0.17 -11.35 9.85
C GLY A 71 0.41 -12.36 8.74
N GLN A 72 -0.65 -12.96 8.19
CA GLN A 72 -0.54 -13.87 7.05
C GLN A 72 -0.54 -13.08 5.73
N ALA A 73 0.34 -13.47 4.82
CA ALA A 73 0.45 -12.84 3.50
C ALA A 73 -0.88 -12.87 2.75
N GLN A 74 -1.34 -11.71 2.27
CA GLN A 74 -2.52 -11.66 1.42
C GLN A 74 -2.23 -12.10 0.00
N ARG A 75 -3.19 -12.81 -0.59
CA ARG A 75 -3.17 -13.20 -2.00
C ARG A 75 -3.45 -11.98 -2.87
N ALA A 76 -2.98 -12.04 -4.12
CA ALA A 76 -3.33 -11.05 -5.12
C ALA A 76 -4.86 -11.00 -5.31
N GLY A 77 -5.40 -9.79 -5.43
CA GLY A 77 -6.82 -9.51 -5.61
C GLY A 77 -7.01 -8.21 -6.41
N TYR A 78 -8.27 -7.89 -6.70
CA TYR A 78 -8.62 -6.71 -7.50
C TYR A 78 -9.47 -5.74 -6.68
N ALA A 79 -9.26 -4.44 -6.90
CA ALA A 79 -10.15 -3.42 -6.37
C ALA A 79 -11.49 -3.46 -7.13
N ALA A 80 -12.58 -3.72 -6.42
CA ALA A 80 -13.91 -3.82 -7.02
C ALA A 80 -14.65 -2.47 -7.07
N SER A 81 -14.36 -1.56 -6.12
CA SER A 81 -15.01 -0.25 -6.03
C SER A 81 -14.18 0.73 -5.21
N LEU A 82 -14.30 2.01 -5.55
CA LEU A 82 -13.77 3.15 -4.79
C LEU A 82 -14.89 4.20 -4.70
N ARG A 83 -15.03 4.81 -3.52
CA ARG A 83 -15.98 5.91 -3.29
C ARG A 83 -15.27 7.08 -2.60
N ASN A 84 -15.77 8.28 -2.83
CA ASN A 84 -15.35 9.51 -2.15
C ASN A 84 -16.47 10.03 -1.24
#